data_AF-A0A955MCA2-F1
#
_entry.id   AF-A0A955MCA2-F1
#
_cell.length_a   1.000
_cell.length_b   1.000
_cell.length_c   1.000
_cell.angle_alpha   90.00
_cell.angle_beta   90.00
_cell.angle_gamma   90.00
#
_symmetry.space_group_name_H-M   'P 1'
#
loop_
_entity.id
_entity.type
_entity.pdbx_description
1 polymer ?
#
loop_
_entity_poly.entity_id
_entity_poly.type
_entity_poly.pdbx_seq_one_letter_code
_entity_poly.pdbx_strand_id
1 'polypeptide(L)'
;MKKIVLLVICGVVTGMVCAGALSAQMVDYSKLKAKKAESEAKKPESEASKEALLEESVEKDALPAKVPVGPEFFMSAPKVTNRMEQLYDMNEDNILQSNELGVFLKDVVATIEKKGSFEAQSEILQLFDNNKDMKITKAESAQITILLKTLP
;
A
#
# COMPACT_ATOMS: atom_id res chain seq x y z
N MET A 1 3.91 -38.84 51.02
CA MET A 1 5.22 -38.25 50.66
C MET A 1 5.51 -38.20 49.16
N LYS A 2 5.15 -39.23 48.36
CA LYS A 2 5.42 -39.26 46.90
C LYS A 2 4.73 -38.17 46.06
N LYS A 3 3.58 -37.64 46.51
CA LYS A 3 2.80 -36.62 45.77
C LYS A 3 3.37 -35.20 45.88
N ILE A 4 4.14 -34.91 46.94
CA ILE A 4 4.75 -33.59 47.17
C ILE A 4 6.02 -33.44 46.31
N VAL A 5 6.77 -34.54 46.12
CA VAL A 5 7.98 -34.55 45.28
C VAL A 5 7.65 -34.30 43.80
N LEU A 6 6.50 -34.78 43.32
CA LEU A 6 6.08 -34.58 41.92
C LEU A 6 5.74 -33.11 41.59
N LEU A 7 5.16 -32.37 42.54
CA LEU A 7 4.78 -30.97 42.33
C LEU A 7 5.98 -30.01 42.30
N VAL A 8 7.04 -30.31 43.07
CA VAL A 8 8.25 -29.48 43.08
C VAL A 8 9.06 -29.63 41.78
N ILE A 9 9.09 -30.83 41.20
CA ILE A 9 9.81 -31.09 39.94
C ILE A 9 9.11 -30.42 38.75
N CYS A 10 7.78 -30.35 38.73
CA CYS A 10 7.02 -29.71 37.65
C CYS A 10 7.17 -28.17 37.67
N GLY A 11 7.33 -27.57 38.85
CA GLY A 11 7.54 -26.12 39.00
C GLY A 11 8.88 -25.63 38.44
N VAL A 12 9.95 -26.43 38.53
CA VAL A 12 11.30 -26.01 38.09
C VAL A 12 11.44 -26.08 36.56
N VAL A 13 10.75 -26.99 35.88
CA VAL A 13 10.84 -27.13 34.41
C VAL A 13 10.09 -26.01 33.66
N THR A 14 9.14 -25.32 34.31
CA THR A 14 8.34 -24.27 33.66
C THR A 14 9.00 -22.88 33.73
N GLY A 15 10.11 -22.72 34.47
CA GLY A 15 10.80 -21.42 34.66
C GLY A 15 11.85 -21.06 33.60
N MET A 16 12.17 -21.94 32.66
CA MET A 16 13.38 -21.81 31.82
C MET A 16 13.08 -21.70 30.31
N VAL A 17 12.05 -20.94 29.90
CA VAL A 17 11.73 -20.71 28.47
C VAL A 17 11.50 -19.22 28.09
N CYS A 18 11.65 -18.25 28.99
CA CYS A 18 11.32 -16.84 28.69
C CYS A 18 12.52 -15.87 28.55
N ALA A 19 13.70 -16.34 28.13
CA ALA A 19 14.84 -15.46 27.87
C ALA A 19 15.38 -15.65 26.44
N GLY A 20 14.57 -15.27 25.45
CA GLY A 20 14.91 -15.32 24.03
C GLY A 20 14.64 -13.98 23.35
N ALA A 21 15.62 -13.08 23.44
CA ALA A 21 15.95 -12.00 22.51
C ALA A 21 14.84 -11.37 21.63
N LEU A 22 14.41 -10.17 22.02
CA LEU A 22 13.97 -9.15 21.07
C LEU A 22 14.99 -8.00 21.10
N SER A 23 16.08 -8.19 20.37
CA SER A 23 16.98 -7.09 19.99
C SER A 23 16.25 -6.25 18.95
N ALA A 24 15.49 -5.26 19.41
CA ALA A 24 14.98 -4.20 18.55
C ALA A 24 16.16 -3.45 17.95
N GLN A 25 16.45 -3.70 16.66
CA GLN A 25 17.35 -2.87 15.89
C GLN A 25 16.65 -1.52 15.70
N MET A 26 17.11 -0.51 16.44
CA MET A 26 16.75 0.88 16.16
C MET A 26 17.20 1.21 14.74
N VAL A 27 16.23 1.48 13.87
CA VAL A 27 16.49 2.14 12.60
C VAL A 27 16.89 3.57 12.91
N ASP A 28 18.13 3.92 12.56
CA ASP A 28 18.73 5.23 12.83
C ASP A 28 18.21 6.25 11.80
N TYR A 29 17.06 6.88 12.10
CA TYR A 29 16.37 7.85 11.23
C TYR A 29 17.12 9.20 11.08
N SER A 30 18.26 9.36 11.75
CA SER A 30 19.10 10.56 11.76
C SER A 30 19.66 10.94 10.39
N LYS A 31 19.79 9.99 9.45
CA LYS A 31 20.41 10.22 8.14
C LYS A 31 19.49 10.78 7.05
N LEU A 32 18.18 10.89 7.30
CA LEU A 32 17.23 11.45 6.32
C LEU A 32 17.08 12.97 6.39
N LYS A 33 17.57 13.64 7.44
CA LYS A 33 17.45 15.09 7.59
C LYS A 33 18.50 15.91 6.81
N ALA A 34 19.58 15.31 6.32
CA ALA A 34 20.65 16.05 5.66
C ALA A 34 20.44 16.29 4.14
N LYS A 35 19.48 15.60 3.49
CA LYS A 35 19.22 15.78 2.05
C LYS A 35 18.02 16.66 1.70
N LYS A 36 17.25 17.12 2.70
CA LYS A 36 16.01 17.89 2.48
C LYS A 36 16.18 19.41 2.61
N ALA A 37 17.42 19.91 2.64
CA ALA A 37 17.72 21.33 2.82
C ALA A 37 18.01 22.10 1.51
N GLU A 38 17.91 21.48 0.33
CA GLU A 38 18.36 22.11 -0.93
C GLU A 38 17.32 22.15 -2.06
N SER A 39 16.03 21.97 -1.76
CA SER A 39 14.98 22.16 -2.78
C SER A 39 13.80 22.98 -2.26
N GLU A 40 14.11 24.04 -1.51
CA GLU A 40 13.26 25.22 -1.47
C GLU A 40 13.70 26.16 -2.59
N ALA A 41 12.98 26.14 -3.70
CA ALA A 41 12.68 27.32 -4.51
C ALA A 41 11.82 26.90 -5.70
N LYS A 42 10.52 27.25 -5.66
CA LYS A 42 9.88 28.21 -6.61
C LYS A 42 8.36 27.94 -6.71
N LYS A 43 7.57 28.82 -6.05
CA LYS A 43 6.17 29.18 -6.37
C LYS A 43 6.15 29.90 -7.75
N PRO A 44 5.06 29.94 -8.56
CA PRO A 44 3.71 30.48 -8.24
C PRO A 44 2.56 29.51 -8.65
N GLU A 45 1.41 29.42 -7.97
CA GLU A 45 0.27 30.36 -7.91
C GLU A 45 -0.51 30.50 -9.24
N SER A 46 -1.69 29.88 -9.33
CA SER A 46 -2.88 30.47 -9.99
C SER A 46 -4.17 29.74 -9.58
N GLU A 47 -5.13 30.54 -9.15
CA GLU A 47 -6.48 30.23 -8.74
C GLU A 47 -7.39 29.82 -9.92
N ALA A 48 -8.52 29.19 -9.59
CA ALA A 48 -9.88 29.55 -10.06
C ALA A 48 -10.75 28.35 -10.52
N SER A 49 -11.66 27.99 -9.60
CA SER A 49 -13.12 27.94 -9.84
C SER A 49 -13.68 26.96 -10.90
N LYS A 50 -14.52 25.99 -10.47
CA LYS A 50 -16.00 26.13 -10.44
C LYS A 50 -16.70 24.79 -10.15
N GLU A 51 -17.84 24.96 -9.49
CA GLU A 51 -18.86 23.98 -9.11
C GLU A 51 -19.71 23.47 -10.29
N ALA A 52 -20.53 22.46 -9.98
CA ALA A 52 -21.80 22.01 -10.57
C ALA A 52 -21.69 20.69 -11.38
N LEU A 53 -22.19 19.55 -10.87
CA LEU A 53 -23.58 19.11 -10.62
C LEU A 53 -24.22 18.47 -11.87
N LEU A 54 -24.85 17.33 -11.62
CA LEU A 54 -25.87 16.57 -12.37
C LEU A 54 -25.45 15.30 -13.14
N GLU A 55 -25.87 14.22 -12.50
CA GLU A 55 -26.43 12.96 -13.01
C GLU A 55 -26.79 12.91 -14.49
N GLU A 56 -26.27 11.87 -15.15
CA GLU A 56 -26.96 11.24 -16.27
C GLU A 56 -26.88 9.72 -16.11
N SER A 57 -28.05 9.13 -15.88
CA SER A 57 -28.33 7.71 -15.93
C SER A 57 -28.25 7.19 -17.37
N VAL A 58 -27.33 6.25 -17.66
CA VAL A 58 -27.47 5.38 -18.84
C VAL A 58 -27.23 3.92 -18.45
N GLU A 59 -28.19 3.14 -18.91
CA GLU A 59 -28.48 1.74 -18.67
C GLU A 59 -27.63 0.82 -19.58
N LYS A 60 -27.12 -0.26 -18.96
CA LYS A 60 -26.77 -1.62 -19.44
C LYS A 60 -26.28 -1.89 -20.89
N ASP A 61 -25.37 -2.87 -20.93
CA ASP A 61 -24.99 -3.76 -22.03
C ASP A 61 -23.89 -3.30 -23.00
N ALA A 62 -22.65 -3.33 -22.49
CA ALA A 62 -21.53 -3.99 -23.16
C ALA A 62 -20.40 -4.20 -22.15
N LEU A 63 -19.81 -5.40 -22.10
CA LEU A 63 -18.52 -5.61 -21.42
C LEU A 63 -17.53 -4.55 -21.93
N PRO A 64 -17.02 -3.63 -21.09
CA PRO A 64 -16.09 -2.62 -21.59
C PRO A 64 -14.79 -3.33 -21.96
N ALA A 65 -14.49 -3.30 -23.25
CA ALA A 65 -13.17 -3.56 -23.76
C ALA A 65 -12.20 -2.59 -23.08
N LYS A 66 -11.51 -3.11 -22.06
CA LYS A 66 -10.18 -2.73 -21.59
C LYS A 66 -9.87 -1.23 -21.74
N VAL A 67 -10.38 -0.42 -20.83
CA VAL A 67 -9.82 0.92 -20.61
C VAL A 67 -8.35 0.69 -20.26
N PRO A 68 -7.38 1.11 -21.09
CA PRO A 68 -5.99 1.10 -20.66
C PRO A 68 -5.95 1.95 -19.40
N VAL A 69 -5.48 1.39 -18.30
CA VAL A 69 -5.22 2.17 -17.08
C VAL A 69 -4.14 3.17 -17.46
N GLY A 70 -4.59 4.32 -17.96
CA GLY A 70 -3.75 5.37 -18.47
C GLY A 70 -3.09 6.11 -17.31
N PRO A 71 -2.02 6.85 -17.60
CA PRO A 71 -1.42 7.75 -16.61
C PRO A 71 -2.40 8.77 -16.04
N GLU A 72 -3.55 8.99 -16.69
CA GLU A 72 -4.61 9.92 -16.25
C GLU A 72 -5.16 9.60 -14.85
N PHE A 73 -5.32 8.31 -14.50
CA PHE A 73 -5.79 7.95 -13.15
C PHE A 73 -4.82 8.37 -12.05
N PHE A 74 -3.53 8.43 -12.37
CA PHE A 74 -2.47 8.85 -11.46
C PHE A 74 -2.39 10.37 -11.31
N MET A 75 -3.03 11.12 -12.22
CA MET A 75 -3.14 12.57 -12.13
C MET A 75 -4.25 12.99 -11.15
N SER A 76 -5.27 12.15 -10.94
CA SER A 76 -6.42 12.47 -10.09
C SER A 76 -6.29 12.05 -8.62
N ALA A 77 -5.10 11.64 -8.16
CA ALA A 77 -4.77 11.27 -6.77
C ALA A 77 -5.89 10.49 -6.04
N PRO A 78 -5.90 9.14 -6.12
CA PRO A 78 -7.02 8.34 -5.63
C PRO A 78 -7.23 8.50 -4.13
N LYS A 79 -8.50 8.48 -3.71
CA LYS A 79 -8.86 8.56 -2.30
C LYS A 79 -8.49 7.25 -1.58
N VAL A 80 -7.99 7.39 -0.35
CA VAL A 80 -7.73 6.27 0.55
C VAL A 80 -9.05 5.63 0.97
N THR A 81 -9.21 4.34 0.69
CA THR A 81 -10.41 3.55 1.01
C THR A 81 -10.13 2.45 2.03
N ASN A 82 -8.93 1.87 2.02
CA ASN A 82 -8.58 0.74 2.86
C ASN A 82 -7.51 1.04 3.90
N ARG A 83 -7.50 0.23 4.96
CA ARG A 83 -6.47 0.27 6.01
C ARG A 83 -5.05 0.07 5.46
N MET A 84 -4.90 -0.74 4.41
CA MET A 84 -3.61 -0.96 3.76
C MET A 84 -3.10 0.30 3.06
N GLU A 85 -3.98 1.04 2.38
CA GLU A 85 -3.64 2.32 1.72
C GLU A 85 -3.30 3.39 2.75
N GLN A 86 -4.00 3.41 3.88
CA GLN A 86 -3.75 4.33 5.00
C GLN A 86 -2.33 4.19 5.59
N LEU A 87 -1.64 3.06 5.40
CA LEU A 87 -0.24 2.90 5.82
C LEU A 87 0.74 3.69 4.96
N TYR A 88 0.33 4.08 3.75
CA TYR A 88 1.15 4.82 2.78
C TYR A 88 0.78 6.30 2.71
N ASP A 89 -0.40 6.68 3.21
CA ASP A 89 -0.81 8.07 3.43
C ASP A 89 0.02 8.67 4.58
N MET A 90 1.15 9.30 4.24
CA MET A 90 2.11 9.80 5.22
C MET A 90 1.69 11.14 5.81
N ASN A 91 0.89 11.90 5.08
CA ASN A 91 0.38 13.22 5.49
C ASN A 91 -1.04 13.17 6.06
N GLU A 92 -1.66 11.98 6.12
CA GLU A 92 -3.00 11.72 6.67
C GLU A 92 -4.10 12.57 6.01
N ASP A 93 -3.93 12.90 4.72
CA ASP A 93 -4.88 13.72 3.97
C ASP A 93 -5.99 12.88 3.30
N ASN A 94 -5.95 11.55 3.48
CA ASN A 94 -6.84 10.56 2.87
C ASN A 94 -6.79 10.55 1.34
N ILE A 95 -5.71 11.06 0.74
CA ILE A 95 -5.47 11.11 -0.70
C ILE A 95 -4.12 10.46 -0.97
N LEU A 96 -4.09 9.39 -1.77
CA LEU A 96 -2.84 8.76 -2.14
C LEU A 96 -2.14 9.59 -3.21
N GLN A 97 -1.15 10.39 -2.80
CA GLN A 97 -0.36 11.21 -3.71
C GLN A 97 0.50 10.32 -4.63
N SER A 98 0.97 10.86 -5.77
CA SER A 98 1.74 10.06 -6.74
C SER A 98 2.98 9.39 -6.15
N ASN A 99 3.65 10.04 -5.19
CA ASN A 99 4.80 9.48 -4.48
C ASN A 99 4.42 8.29 -3.59
N GLU A 100 3.35 8.44 -2.80
CA GLU A 100 2.85 7.43 -1.86
C GLU A 100 2.26 6.24 -2.60
N LEU A 101 1.49 6.52 -3.65
CA LEU A 101 0.95 5.54 -4.58
C LEU A 101 2.06 4.76 -5.28
N GLY A 102 3.15 5.43 -5.67
CA GLY A 102 4.33 4.78 -6.22
C GLY A 102 5.01 3.82 -5.24
N VAL A 103 5.07 4.16 -3.94
CA VAL A 103 5.59 3.27 -2.90
C VAL A 103 4.64 2.09 -2.66
N PHE A 104 3.34 2.36 -2.53
CA PHE A 104 2.31 1.34 -2.37
C PHE A 104 2.35 0.29 -3.49
N LEU A 105 2.37 0.73 -4.74
CA LEU A 105 2.39 -0.17 -5.90
C LEU A 105 3.70 -0.99 -5.98
N LYS A 106 4.84 -0.43 -5.59
CA LYS A 106 6.12 -1.16 -5.51
C LYS A 106 6.04 -2.29 -4.48
N ASP A 107 5.48 -2.03 -3.31
CA ASP A 107 5.32 -3.03 -2.26
C ASP A 107 4.33 -4.14 -2.65
N VAL A 108 3.27 -3.78 -3.39
CA VAL A 108 2.35 -4.76 -3.99
C VAL A 108 3.07 -5.67 -4.96
N VAL A 109 3.83 -5.12 -5.93
CA VAL A 109 4.61 -5.91 -6.90
C VAL A 109 5.62 -6.81 -6.18
N ALA A 110 6.36 -6.29 -5.20
CA ALA A 110 7.30 -7.08 -4.41
C ALA A 110 6.61 -8.23 -3.64
N THR A 111 5.37 -8.01 -3.18
CA THR A 111 4.58 -9.05 -2.51
C THR A 111 4.11 -10.12 -3.49
N ILE A 112 3.71 -9.74 -4.71
CA ILE A 112 3.32 -10.66 -5.79
C ILE A 112 4.52 -11.50 -6.24
N GLU A 113 5.70 -10.92 -6.33
CA GLU A 113 6.93 -11.66 -6.66
C GLU A 113 7.23 -12.75 -5.62
N LYS A 114 7.04 -12.44 -4.33
CA LYS A 114 7.28 -13.36 -3.20
C LYS A 114 6.18 -14.42 -3.03
N LYS A 115 4.91 -14.02 -3.04
CA LYS A 115 3.76 -14.88 -2.73
C LYS A 115 3.08 -15.48 -3.97
N GLY A 116 3.30 -14.91 -5.15
CA GLY A 116 2.67 -15.31 -6.41
C GLY A 116 1.42 -14.52 -6.77
N SER A 117 0.70 -14.00 -5.78
CA SER A 117 -0.50 -13.18 -5.96
C SER A 117 -0.70 -12.20 -4.79
N PHE A 118 -1.50 -11.16 -5.02
CA PHE A 118 -1.91 -10.20 -4.01
C PHE A 118 -3.41 -9.93 -4.10
N GLU A 119 -4.09 -9.69 -2.97
CA GLU A 119 -5.54 -9.45 -2.95
C GLU A 119 -5.86 -8.01 -3.36
N ALA A 120 -6.66 -7.85 -4.42
CA ALA A 120 -7.07 -6.55 -4.97
C ALA A 120 -8.26 -5.95 -4.20
N GLN A 121 -8.12 -5.77 -2.87
CA GLN A 121 -9.20 -5.22 -2.04
C GLN A 121 -9.44 -3.72 -2.30
N SER A 122 -8.42 -3.00 -2.78
CA SER A 122 -8.50 -1.58 -3.12
C SER A 122 -9.04 -1.33 -4.51
N GLU A 123 -9.83 -0.27 -4.65
CA GLU A 123 -10.31 0.21 -5.96
C GLU A 123 -9.16 0.45 -6.93
N ILE A 124 -8.04 1.00 -6.45
CA ILE A 124 -6.80 1.24 -7.22
C ILE A 124 -6.28 -0.06 -7.86
N LEU A 125 -6.24 -1.15 -7.08
CA LEU A 125 -5.75 -2.46 -7.53
C LEU A 125 -6.78 -3.20 -8.40
N GLN A 126 -8.07 -2.98 -8.19
CA GLN A 126 -9.13 -3.54 -9.03
C GLN A 126 -9.05 -3.06 -10.49
N LEU A 127 -8.44 -1.89 -10.74
CA LEU A 127 -8.18 -1.42 -12.10
C LEU A 127 -7.19 -2.31 -12.87
N PHE A 128 -6.28 -2.97 -12.16
CA PHE A 128 -5.28 -3.86 -12.74
C PHE A 128 -5.73 -5.32 -12.79
N ASP A 129 -6.76 -5.67 -12.02
CA ASP A 129 -7.42 -6.97 -12.04
C ASP A 129 -8.28 -7.11 -13.31
N ASN A 130 -7.72 -7.80 -14.30
CA ASN A 130 -8.36 -7.91 -15.62
C ASN A 130 -9.41 -9.03 -15.64
N ASN A 131 -9.22 -10.07 -14.84
CA ASN A 131 -10.12 -11.22 -14.78
C ASN A 131 -11.21 -11.08 -13.68
N LYS A 132 -11.15 -10.01 -12.87
CA LYS A 132 -12.08 -9.70 -11.78
C LYS A 132 -12.14 -10.81 -10.74
N ASP A 133 -11.03 -11.48 -10.50
CA ASP A 133 -10.94 -12.57 -9.51
C ASP A 133 -10.54 -12.06 -8.10
N MET A 134 -10.46 -10.73 -7.94
CA MET A 134 -10.02 -10.02 -6.75
C MET A 134 -8.57 -10.31 -6.37
N LYS A 135 -7.75 -10.81 -7.30
CA LYS A 135 -6.35 -11.13 -7.08
C LYS A 135 -5.49 -10.66 -8.23
N ILE A 136 -4.48 -9.86 -7.91
CA ILE A 136 -3.46 -9.51 -8.89
C ILE A 136 -2.44 -10.63 -8.99
N THR A 137 -2.34 -11.19 -10.19
CA THR A 137 -1.35 -12.19 -10.55
C THR A 137 -0.07 -11.55 -11.08
N LYS A 138 0.99 -12.35 -11.23
CA LYS A 138 2.27 -11.89 -11.83
C LYS A 138 2.08 -11.24 -13.22
N ALA A 139 1.17 -11.78 -14.04
CA ALA A 139 0.92 -11.25 -15.38
C ALA A 139 0.31 -9.83 -15.35
N GLU A 140 -0.58 -9.57 -14.40
CA GLU A 140 -1.22 -8.26 -14.23
C GLU A 140 -0.30 -7.25 -13.55
N SER A 141 0.54 -7.71 -12.61
CA SER A 141 1.56 -6.88 -11.97
C SER A 141 2.59 -6.29 -12.94
N ALA A 142 2.74 -6.86 -14.14
CA ALA A 142 3.56 -6.28 -15.19
C ALA A 142 3.05 -4.91 -15.65
N GLN A 143 1.73 -4.69 -15.66
CA GLN A 143 1.13 -3.40 -16.02
C GLN A 143 1.47 -2.35 -14.97
N ILE A 144 1.41 -2.73 -13.68
CA ILE A 144 1.84 -1.88 -12.55
C ILE A 144 3.32 -1.52 -12.70
N THR A 145 4.16 -2.49 -13.08
CA THR A 145 5.60 -2.27 -13.26
C THR A 145 5.92 -1.33 -14.41
N ILE A 146 5.21 -1.43 -15.54
CA ILE A 146 5.34 -0.49 -16.67
C ILE A 146 4.95 0.90 -16.21
N LEU A 147 3.83 1.00 -15.49
CA LEU A 147 3.32 2.27 -14.99
C LEU A 147 4.29 2.95 -14.01
N LEU A 148 4.89 2.18 -13.10
CA LEU A 148 5.92 2.66 -12.17
C LEU A 148 7.16 3.21 -12.87
N LYS A 149 7.47 2.76 -14.10
CA LYS A 149 8.57 3.30 -14.90
C LYS A 149 8.20 4.58 -15.64
N THR A 150 6.91 4.81 -15.87
CA THR A 150 6.39 6.00 -16.56
C THR A 150 6.04 7.14 -15.62
N LEU A 151 5.92 6.89 -14.32
CA LEU A 151 5.72 7.94 -13.31
C LEU A 151 7.01 8.79 -13.18
N PRO A 152 6.89 10.13 -13.19
CA PRO A 152 8.02 11.06 -13.12
C PRO A 152 8.73 11.07 -11.76
#